data_AF-A0A6G3XJ97-F1
#
_entry.id   AF-A0A6G3XJ97-F1
#
_cell.length_a   1.000
_cell.length_b   1.000
_cell.length_c   1.000
_cell.angle_alpha   90.00
_cell.angle_beta   90.00
_cell.angle_gamma   90.00
#
_symmetry.space_group_name_H-M   'P 1'
#
loop_
_entity.id
_entity.type
_entity.pdbx_description
1 polymer ?
#
loop_
_entity_poly.entity_id
_entity_poly.type
_entity_poly.pdbx_seq_one_letter_code
_entity_poly.pdbx_strand_id
1 'polypeptide(L)' 'VIGDVQGHDTHAAAVMGQLRIVLRAYAAEGHSPATVMARASVFLHELDTDRFATCTYAEVDLTTGVVQVVRAG' A
#
# COMPACT_ATOMS: atom_id res chain seq x y z
N VAL A 1 -7.26 -1.29 -0.77
CA VAL A 1 -6.18 -0.68 0.04
C VAL A 1 -6.80 0.15 1.12
N ILE A 2 -6.54 -0.22 2.37
CA ILE A 2 -6.73 0.62 3.55
C ILE A 2 -5.34 0.82 4.13
N GLY A 3 -4.99 2.03 4.54
CA GLY A 3 -3.70 2.31 5.17
C GLY A 3 -3.78 3.55 6.05
N ASP A 4 -2.84 3.64 6.97
CA ASP A 4 -2.67 4.74 7.91
C ASP A 4 -1.20 5.17 7.89
N VAL A 5 -0.93 6.47 7.79
CA VAL A 5 0.43 7.03 7.81
C VAL A 5 0.60 7.77 9.12
N GLN A 6 1.76 7.61 9.76
CA GLN A 6 2.07 8.30 11.00
C GLN A 6 1.90 9.82 10.87
N GLY A 7 1.10 10.38 11.77
CA GLY A 7 0.78 11.81 11.85
C GLY A 7 -0.57 12.16 11.22
N HIS A 8 -1.00 13.40 11.39
CA HIS A 8 -2.34 13.87 10.99
C HIS A 8 -2.29 15.25 10.31
N ASP A 9 -1.15 15.58 9.72
CA ASP A 9 -0.91 16.85 9.03
C ASP A 9 -1.06 16.69 7.51
N THR A 10 -0.94 17.81 6.79
CA THR A 10 -1.03 17.85 5.32
C THR A 10 0.06 17.01 4.66
N HIS A 11 1.22 16.86 5.31
CA HIS A 11 2.31 16.03 4.80
C HIS A 11 1.98 14.54 4.90
N ALA A 12 1.45 14.07 6.04
CA ALA A 12 0.94 12.69 6.18
C ALA A 12 -0.14 12.37 5.13
N ALA A 13 -1.05 13.31 4.89
CA ALA A 13 -2.08 13.18 3.86
C ALA A 13 -1.48 13.07 2.45
N ALA A 14 -0.42 13.82 2.15
CA ALA A 14 0.30 13.74 0.87
C ALA A 14 0.98 12.38 0.69
N VAL A 15 1.70 11.89 1.71
CA VAL A 15 2.35 10.57 1.71
C VAL A 15 1.33 9.45 1.51
N MET A 16 0.19 9.51 2.22
CA MET A 16 -0.89 8.53 2.04
C MET A 16 -1.47 8.59 0.61
N GLY A 17 -1.57 9.78 0.03
CA GLY A 17 -1.95 9.97 -1.37
C GLY A 17 -1.00 9.26 -2.34
N GLN A 18 0.30 9.45 -2.16
CA GLN A 18 1.34 8.81 -2.98
C GLN A 18 1.33 7.28 -2.82
N LEU A 19 1.28 6.77 -1.58
CA LEU A 19 1.20 5.34 -1.29
C LEU A 19 0.02 4.67 -2.00
N ARG A 20 -1.16 5.31 -1.97
CA ARG A 20 -2.36 4.79 -2.63
C ARG A 20 -2.22 4.73 -4.15
N ILE A 21 -1.54 5.71 -4.76
CA ILE A 21 -1.28 5.72 -6.21
C ILE A 21 -0.32 4.59 -6.57
N VAL A 22 0.79 4.46 -5.84
CA VAL A 22 1.84 3.47 -6.08
C VAL A 22 1.31 2.03 -5.90
N LEU A 23 0.55 1.77 -4.83
CA LEU A 23 -0.10 0.46 -4.62
C LEU A 23 -1.02 0.08 -5.78
N ARG A 24 -1.78 1.04 -6.31
CA ARG A 24 -2.65 0.81 -7.48
C ARG A 24 -1.84 0.56 -8.75
N ALA A 25 -0.75 1.29 -8.96
CA ALA A 25 0.14 1.09 -10.10
C ALA A 25 0.75 -0.31 -10.09
N TYR A 26 1.32 -0.74 -8.96
CA TYR A 26 1.90 -2.08 -8.85
C TYR A 26 0.85 -3.20 -8.97
N ALA A 27 -0.36 -3.01 -8.44
CA ALA A 27 -1.44 -3.96 -8.67
C ALA A 27 -1.84 -4.03 -10.15
N ALA A 28 -1.93 -2.89 -10.84
CA ALA A 28 -2.25 -2.82 -12.27
C ALA A 28 -1.17 -3.44 -13.17
N GLU A 29 0.08 -3.49 -12.71
CA GLU A 29 1.17 -4.22 -13.37
C GLU A 29 1.03 -5.76 -13.25
N GLY A 30 0.06 -6.26 -12.46
CA GLY A 30 -0.18 -7.70 -12.27
C GLY A 30 0.75 -8.37 -11.26
N HIS A 31 1.40 -7.59 -10.38
CA HIS A 31 2.22 -8.15 -9.31
C HIS A 31 1.38 -8.88 -8.27
N SER A 32 1.94 -9.93 -7.68
CA SER A 32 1.30 -10.61 -6.55
C SER A 32 1.05 -9.65 -5.38
N PRO A 33 0.03 -9.89 -4.53
CA PRO A 33 -0.26 -9.06 -3.36
C PRO A 33 0.95 -8.80 -2.46
N ALA A 34 1.81 -9.82 -2.28
CA ALA A 34 3.02 -9.69 -1.47
C ALA A 34 4.05 -8.76 -2.13
N THR A 35 4.22 -8.88 -3.44
CA THR A 35 5.12 -8.02 -4.22
C THR A 35 4.64 -6.56 -4.25
N VAL A 36 3.32 -6.34 -4.42
CA VAL A 36 2.72 -5.01 -4.36
C VAL A 36 3.04 -4.32 -3.03
N MET A 37 2.85 -5.03 -1.92
CA MET A 37 3.13 -4.51 -0.59
C MET A 37 4.63 -4.30 -0.33
N ALA A 38 5.50 -5.22 -0.76
CA ALA A 38 6.94 -5.08 -0.62
C ALA A 38 7.48 -3.85 -1.37
N ARG A 39 7.04 -3.65 -2.62
CA ARG A 39 7.46 -2.48 -3.41
C ARG A 39 6.91 -1.17 -2.82
N ALA A 40 5.69 -1.17 -2.29
CA ALA A 40 5.14 0.00 -1.59
C ALA A 40 5.91 0.33 -0.31
N SER A 41 6.41 -0.68 0.42
CA SER A 41 7.27 -0.48 1.59
C SER A 41 8.61 0.16 1.22
N VAL A 42 9.23 -0.28 0.11
CA VAL A 42 10.46 0.32 -0.42
C VAL A 42 10.20 1.76 -0.84
N PHE A 43 9.12 2.02 -1.57
CA PHE A 43 8.73 3.37 -1.97
C PHE A 43 8.55 4.31 -0.75
N LEU A 44 7.88 3.86 0.32
CA LEU A 44 7.73 4.67 1.53
C LEU A 44 9.08 5.03 2.15
N HIS A 45 10.01 4.09 2.16
CA HIS A 45 11.37 4.31 2.65
C HIS A 45 12.11 5.34 1.77
N GLU A 46 11.97 5.25 0.45
CA GLU A 46 12.59 6.18 -0.51
C GLU A 46 12.03 7.61 -0.46
N LEU A 47 10.82 7.82 0.06
CA LEU A 47 10.28 9.15 0.30
C LEU A 47 11.02 9.91 1.42
N ASP A 48 11.82 9.22 2.23
CA ASP A 48 12.70 9.79 3.26
C ASP A 48 11.97 10.76 4.22
N THR A 49 10.79 10.34 4.68
CA THR A 49 9.90 11.19 5.50
C THR A 49 10.03 10.94 7.01
N ASP A 50 10.90 10.00 7.42
CA ASP A 50 10.99 9.46 8.79
C ASP A 50 9.65 8.94 9.36
N ARG A 51 8.67 8.64 8.49
CA ARG A 51 7.34 8.17 8.87
C ARG A 51 7.13 6.71 8.48
N PHE A 52 6.31 6.03 9.28
CA PHE A 52 5.81 4.70 8.98
C PHE A 52 4.37 4.74 8.49
N ALA A 53 3.96 3.68 7.81
CA ALA A 53 2.57 3.46 7.43
C ALA A 53 2.17 2.02 7.73
N THR A 54 0.95 1.83 8.23
CA THR A 54 0.30 0.53 8.25
C THR A 54 -0.58 0.41 7.01
N CYS A 55 -0.70 -0.79 6.45
CA CYS A 55 -1.42 -1.04 5.22
C CYS A 55 -2.03 -2.44 5.22
N THR A 56 -3.29 -2.51 4.78
CA THR A 56 -3.99 -3.75 4.43
C THR A 56 -4.37 -3.71 2.96
N TYR A 57 -3.84 -4.66 2.21
CA TYR A 57 -4.15 -4.89 0.81
C TYR A 57 -4.92 -6.20 0.67
N ALA A 58 -5.96 -6.19 -0.17
CA ALA A 58 -6.76 -7.37 -0.47
C ALA A 58 -7.03 -7.41 -1.96
N GLU A 59 -6.79 -8.57 -2.56
CA GLU A 59 -7.17 -8.91 -3.92
C GLU A 59 -8.29 -9.95 -3.86
N VAL A 60 -9.37 -9.70 -4.61
CA VAL A 60 -10.58 -10.52 -4.58
C VAL A 60 -10.78 -11.08 -5.99
N ASP A 61 -10.67 -12.40 -6.12
CA ASP A 61 -11.10 -13.10 -7.33
C ASP A 61 -12.60 -13.38 -7.24
N LEU A 62 -13.38 -12.64 -8.03
CA LEU A 62 -14.84 -12.74 -8.07
C LEU A 62 -15.34 -14.03 -8.73
N THR A 63 -14.48 -14.73 -9.50
CA THR A 63 -14.85 -15.98 -10.19
C THR A 63 -14.76 -17.16 -9.24
N THR A 64 -13.71 -17.21 -8.43
CA THR A 64 -13.48 -18.32 -7.47
C THR A 64 -13.97 -18.00 -6.07
N GLY A 65 -14.21 -16.72 -5.75
CA GLY A 65 -14.54 -16.25 -4.40
C GLY A 65 -13.32 -16.19 -3.46
N VAL A 66 -12.11 -16.40 -3.97
CA VAL A 66 -10.88 -16.37 -3.17
C VAL A 66 -10.47 -14.93 -2.89
N VAL A 67 -10.07 -14.66 -1.64
CA VAL A 67 -9.50 -13.38 -1.23
C VAL A 67 -8.07 -13.60 -0.74
N GLN A 68 -7.12 -12.91 -1.36
CA GLN A 68 -5.74 -12.84 -0.89
C GLN A 68 -5.54 -11.54 -0.13
N VAL A 69 -5.07 -11.62 1.12
CA VAL A 69 -4.87 -10.45 1.98
C VAL A 69 -3.42 -10.38 2.42
N VAL A 70 -2.83 -9.20 2.32
CA VAL A 70 -1.52 -8.87 2.88
C VAL A 70 -1.67 -7.71 3.84
N ARG A 71 -1.04 -7.83 5.01
CA ARG A 71 -1.04 -6.81 6.06
C ARG A 71 0.40 -6.45 6.40
N ALA A 72 0.65 -5.16 6.54
CA ALA A 72 1.90 -4.60 7.05
C ALA A 72 1.54 -3.61 8.18
N GLY A 73 2.01 -3.87 9.39
CA GLY A 73 1.64 -3.12 10.59
C GLY A 73 1.61 -4.01 11.82
#